data_AF-A0AAV4MD12-F1
#
_entry.id   AF-A0AAV4MD12-F1
#
_cell.length_a   1.000
_cell.length_b   1.000
_cell.length_c   1.000
_cell.angle_alpha   90.00
_cell.angle_beta   90.00
_cell.angle_gamma   90.00
#
_symmetry.space_group_name_H-M   'P 1'
#
loop_
_entity.id
_entity.type
_entity.pdbx_description
1 polymer ?
#
loop_
_entity_poly.entity_id
_entity_poly.type
_entity_poly.pdbx_seq_one_letter_code
_entity_poly.pdbx_strand_id
1 'polypeptide(L)'
;MKDVEIISLQPALQDKKRRQRTTQQDLDIVFAVHAGANGFHPPNTVRARVKEKTDVLEASVGLKVIKIMEDRCTKDRCINGACIDVIILDKAFAISITTDAMSYVCPQHHRKLECACEPGFGGLQCELAVNECSRRPCPSYRVCHPEITVLGYICKCPEGKTGSLCDREKGAACKGSDCYDEKTPVSFKERVTCPIS
;
A
#
# COMPACT_ATOMS: atom_id res chain seq x y z
N MET A 1 24.32 17.77 -9.30
CA MET A 1 24.03 17.59 -7.86
C MET A 1 22.83 18.43 -7.37
N LYS A 2 21.95 18.96 -8.26
CA LYS A 2 20.80 19.79 -7.85
C LYS A 2 19.51 18.98 -7.63
N ASP A 3 19.57 17.66 -7.76
CA ASP A 3 18.40 16.79 -7.82
C ASP A 3 18.27 15.88 -6.59
N VAL A 4 19.12 16.02 -5.56
CA VAL A 4 19.09 15.19 -4.36
C VAL A 4 18.79 16.05 -3.14
N GLU A 5 17.75 15.69 -2.40
CA GLU A 5 17.33 16.34 -1.16
C GLU A 5 17.57 15.40 0.03
N ILE A 6 18.32 15.87 1.03
CA ILE A 6 18.54 15.10 2.25
C ILE A 6 17.37 15.36 3.20
N ILE A 7 16.63 14.30 3.52
CA ILE A 7 15.42 14.36 4.35
C ILE A 7 15.77 14.25 5.84
N SER A 8 16.68 13.34 6.18
CA SER A 8 17.08 13.09 7.57
C SER A 8 18.45 12.45 7.63
N LEU A 9 19.24 12.87 8.61
CA LEU A 9 20.45 12.18 9.02
C LEU A 9 20.33 11.83 10.50
N GLN A 10 20.73 10.62 10.89
CA GLN A 10 20.83 10.23 12.30
C GLN A 10 21.93 9.18 12.51
N PRO A 11 22.45 9.03 13.75
CA PRO A 11 23.36 7.93 14.07
C PRO A 11 22.68 6.58 13.82
N ALA A 12 23.39 5.67 13.17
CA ALA A 12 22.91 4.31 12.96
C ALA A 12 22.75 3.60 14.30
N LEU A 13 21.62 2.91 14.49
CA LEU A 13 21.38 2.07 15.66
C LEU A 13 22.41 0.92 15.68
N GLN A 14 23.44 1.06 16.52
CA GLN A 14 24.45 0.01 16.67
C GLN A 14 23.86 -1.21 17.39
N ASP A 15 24.07 -2.40 16.82
CA ASP A 15 23.88 -3.65 17.55
C ASP A 15 24.74 -3.64 18.82
N LYS A 16 24.16 -4.03 19.96
CA LYS A 16 24.83 -4.04 21.29
C LYS A 16 26.19 -4.78 21.31
N LYS A 17 26.49 -5.59 20.28
CA LYS A 17 27.76 -6.30 20.09
C LYS A 17 28.93 -5.39 19.67
N ARG A 18 28.70 -4.21 19.11
CA ARG A 18 29.74 -3.31 18.59
C ARG A 18 30.09 -2.17 19.56
N ARG A 19 30.01 -2.43 20.88
CA ARG A 19 30.45 -1.49 21.95
C ARG A 19 31.99 -1.41 22.10
N GLN A 20 32.75 -1.60 21.04
CA GLN A 20 34.20 -1.37 21.08
C GLN A 20 34.52 -0.02 20.46
N ARG A 21 34.79 0.95 21.35
CA ARG A 21 35.55 2.19 21.16
C ARG A 21 35.96 2.50 19.71
N THR A 22 35.03 3.01 18.91
CA THR A 22 35.34 3.84 17.74
C THR A 22 34.61 5.16 17.93
N THR A 23 35.38 6.24 17.85
CA THR A 23 34.91 7.64 17.96
C THR A 23 34.08 8.09 16.75
N GLN A 24 33.96 7.27 15.70
CA GLN A 24 33.08 7.49 14.57
C GLN A 24 31.83 6.63 14.71
N GLN A 25 30.68 7.29 14.85
CA GLN A 25 29.37 6.65 14.73
C GLN A 25 29.00 6.57 13.26
N ASP A 26 28.63 5.37 12.79
CA ASP A 26 28.03 5.19 11.47
C ASP A 26 26.76 6.05 11.37
N LEU A 27 26.48 6.62 10.19
CA LEU A 27 25.34 7.50 9.95
C LEU A 27 24.34 6.86 8.99
N ASP A 28 23.07 6.90 9.36
CA ASP A 28 21.95 6.59 8.48
C ASP A 28 21.50 7.87 7.78
N ILE A 29 21.49 7.83 6.44
CA ILE A 29 21.11 8.96 5.58
C ILE A 29 19.85 8.60 4.81
N VAL A 30 18.81 9.40 4.97
CA VAL A 30 17.58 9.33 4.17
C VAL A 30 17.55 10.51 3.22
N PHE A 31 17.39 10.23 1.93
CA PHE A 31 17.35 11.23 0.88
C PHE A 31 16.30 10.88 -0.18
N ALA A 32 15.86 11.88 -0.91
CA ALA A 32 15.03 11.73 -2.09
C ALA A 32 15.74 12.29 -3.32
N VAL A 33 15.34 11.80 -4.50
CA VAL A 33 15.89 12.26 -5.79
C VAL A 33 14.75 12.80 -6.63
N HIS A 34 14.85 14.06 -7.05
CA HIS A 34 13.87 14.72 -7.90
C HIS A 34 13.85 14.10 -9.31
N ALA A 35 12.64 13.94 -9.85
CA ALA A 35 12.35 13.42 -11.19
C ALA A 35 11.74 14.53 -12.07
N GLY A 36 12.38 15.71 -12.08
CA GLY A 36 11.87 16.92 -12.74
C GLY A 36 11.18 17.89 -11.77
N ALA A 37 10.33 18.78 -12.29
CA ALA A 37 9.84 19.95 -11.54
C ALA A 37 8.98 19.62 -10.30
N ASN A 38 8.21 18.52 -10.30
CA ASN A 38 7.24 18.20 -9.24
C ASN A 38 7.17 16.69 -8.90
N GLY A 39 8.23 15.92 -9.17
CA GLY A 39 8.24 14.47 -8.95
C GLY A 39 9.45 13.99 -8.20
N PHE A 40 9.35 12.79 -7.62
CA PHE A 40 10.48 12.06 -7.05
C PHE A 40 10.60 10.69 -7.72
N HIS A 41 11.84 10.21 -7.88
CA HIS A 41 12.07 8.87 -8.37
C HIS A 41 11.62 7.82 -7.34
N PRO A 42 11.02 6.70 -7.78
CA PRO A 42 10.62 5.62 -6.88
C PRO A 42 11.83 5.05 -6.11
N PRO A 43 11.66 4.65 -4.84
CA PRO A 43 12.76 4.12 -4.01
C PRO A 43 13.52 2.96 -4.66
N ASN A 44 12.82 2.04 -5.34
CA ASN A 44 13.43 0.89 -5.99
C ASN A 44 14.39 1.29 -7.12
N THR A 45 14.02 2.30 -7.92
CA THR A 45 14.84 2.82 -9.00
C THR A 45 16.09 3.51 -8.46
N VAL A 46 15.91 4.34 -7.42
CA VAL A 46 17.03 5.02 -6.75
C VAL A 46 17.98 4.00 -6.15
N ARG A 47 17.45 3.00 -5.42
CA ARG A 47 18.24 1.94 -4.79
C ARG A 47 19.07 1.15 -5.79
N ALA A 48 18.49 0.78 -6.93
CA ALA A 48 19.20 0.08 -8.01
C ALA A 48 20.36 0.93 -8.56
N ARG A 49 20.14 2.22 -8.78
CA ARG A 49 21.18 3.15 -9.28
C ARG A 49 22.29 3.41 -8.25
N VAL A 50 21.94 3.52 -6.97
CA VAL A 50 22.93 3.67 -5.90
C VAL A 50 23.80 2.43 -5.82
N LYS A 51 23.21 1.23 -5.86
CA LYS A 51 23.95 -0.05 -5.89
C LYS A 51 24.92 -0.12 -7.06
N GLU A 52 24.44 0.19 -8.27
CA GLU A 52 25.23 0.17 -9.51
C GLU A 52 26.44 1.11 -9.47
N LYS A 53 26.32 2.24 -8.75
CA LYS A 53 27.34 3.30 -8.71
C LYS A 53 27.97 3.50 -7.33
N THR A 54 27.96 2.47 -6.49
CA THR A 54 28.46 2.56 -5.11
C THR A 54 29.91 3.04 -5.06
N ASP A 55 30.81 2.45 -5.86
CA ASP A 55 32.24 2.79 -5.87
C ASP A 55 32.49 4.26 -6.24
N VAL A 56 31.73 4.77 -7.22
CA VAL A 56 31.81 6.17 -7.66
C VAL A 56 31.32 7.11 -6.57
N LEU A 57 30.23 6.74 -5.88
CA LEU A 57 29.68 7.51 -4.77
C LEU A 57 30.69 7.57 -3.62
N GLU A 58 31.25 6.44 -3.22
CA GLU A 58 32.26 6.36 -2.16
C GLU A 58 33.48 7.22 -2.46
N ALA A 59 34.01 7.13 -3.69
CA ALA A 59 35.14 7.93 -4.13
C ALA A 59 34.84 9.44 -4.14
N SER A 60 33.61 9.83 -4.50
CA SER A 60 33.21 11.24 -4.61
C SER A 60 32.94 11.90 -3.25
N VAL A 61 32.40 11.16 -2.28
CA VAL A 61 32.02 11.70 -0.97
C VAL A 61 33.11 11.43 0.08
N GLY A 62 34.03 10.51 -0.19
CA GLY A 62 35.05 10.09 0.78
C GLY A 62 34.46 9.31 1.96
N LEU A 63 33.25 8.77 1.80
CA LEU A 63 32.56 7.97 2.80
C LEU A 63 32.33 6.55 2.28
N LYS A 64 32.35 5.57 3.18
CA LYS A 64 32.08 4.17 2.84
C LYS A 64 30.60 3.84 3.04
N VAL A 65 29.96 3.26 2.04
CA VAL A 65 28.59 2.77 2.11
C VAL A 65 28.61 1.41 2.79
N ILE A 66 28.19 1.38 4.06
CA ILE A 66 28.16 0.14 4.85
C ILE A 66 27.04 -0.78 4.38
N LYS A 67 25.85 -0.20 4.17
CA LYS A 67 24.66 -0.94 3.79
C LYS A 67 23.65 -0.02 3.11
N ILE A 68 23.09 -0.50 2.01
CA ILE A 68 21.93 0.13 1.38
C ILE A 68 20.67 -0.54 1.97
N MET A 69 19.76 0.26 2.52
CA MET A 69 18.56 -0.26 3.17
C MET A 69 17.58 -0.85 2.16
N GLU A 70 17.16 -2.08 2.38
CA GLU A 70 16.11 -2.76 1.61
C GLU A 70 14.75 -2.67 2.30
N ASP A 71 13.70 -2.90 1.52
CA ASP A 71 12.34 -3.07 2.03
C ASP A 71 12.28 -4.31 2.93
N ARG A 72 11.69 -4.17 4.12
CA ARG A 72 11.53 -5.26 5.09
C ARG A 72 10.22 -6.02 4.88
N CYS A 73 9.48 -5.70 3.82
CA CYS A 73 8.23 -6.36 3.51
C CYS A 73 8.44 -7.83 3.18
N THR A 74 7.71 -8.69 3.87
CA THR A 74 7.64 -10.13 3.61
C THR A 74 6.27 -10.47 3.04
N LYS A 75 6.21 -11.54 2.24
CA LYS A 75 4.97 -11.97 1.55
C LYS A 75 3.83 -12.22 2.53
N ASP A 76 4.13 -12.75 3.71
CA ASP A 76 3.13 -13.19 4.70
C ASP A 76 2.82 -12.12 5.76
N ARG A 77 3.36 -10.90 5.63
CA ARG A 77 3.15 -9.84 6.62
C ARG A 77 1.70 -9.35 6.63
N CYS A 78 1.10 -9.21 5.46
CA CYS A 78 -0.26 -8.73 5.26
C CYS A 78 -1.04 -9.85 4.58
N ILE A 79 -2.18 -10.26 5.15
CA ILE A 79 -2.98 -11.38 4.67
C ILE A 79 -3.80 -10.95 3.44
N ASN A 80 -4.62 -9.89 3.59
CA ASN A 80 -5.46 -9.33 2.53
C ASN A 80 -5.08 -7.87 2.27
N GLY A 81 -3.84 -7.65 1.80
CA GLY A 81 -3.33 -6.31 1.58
C GLY A 81 -1.90 -6.26 1.09
N ALA A 82 -1.46 -5.05 0.72
CA ALA A 82 -0.08 -4.80 0.31
C ALA A 82 0.77 -4.35 1.50
N CYS A 83 1.95 -4.95 1.67
CA CYS A 83 2.93 -4.48 2.66
C CYS A 83 3.64 -3.23 2.16
N ILE A 84 3.77 -2.25 3.05
CA ILE A 84 4.47 -0.98 2.81
C ILE A 84 5.48 -0.75 3.92
N ASP A 85 6.73 -0.51 3.55
CA ASP A 85 7.79 -0.12 4.49
C ASP A 85 8.01 1.39 4.41
N VAL A 86 7.52 2.11 5.41
CA VAL A 86 7.53 3.57 5.44
C VAL A 86 8.58 4.10 6.40
N ILE A 87 9.19 5.21 6.03
CA ILE A 87 10.06 6.00 6.90
C ILE A 87 9.18 7.10 7.51
N ILE A 88 9.02 7.08 8.83
CA ILE A 88 8.27 8.06 9.58
C ILE A 88 9.25 9.06 10.18
N LEU A 89 9.03 10.34 9.89
CA LEU A 89 9.74 11.45 10.53
C LEU A 89 8.99 11.85 11.81
N ASP A 90 9.72 11.83 12.92
CA ASP A 90 9.23 12.35 14.18
C ASP A 90 9.28 13.88 14.15
N LYS A 91 8.11 14.51 14.36
CA LYS A 91 7.99 15.97 14.36
C LYS A 91 8.33 16.59 15.71
N ALA A 92 8.31 15.80 16.78
CA ALA A 92 8.58 16.26 18.14
C ALA A 92 10.06 16.11 18.52
N PHE A 93 10.76 15.17 17.89
CA PHE A 93 12.16 14.88 18.17
C PHE A 93 13.07 15.22 16.99
N ALA A 94 14.04 16.11 17.24
CA ALA A 94 15.10 16.45 16.31
C ALA A 94 16.45 15.96 16.84
N ILE A 95 17.30 15.49 15.94
CA ILE A 95 18.67 15.08 16.21
C ILE A 95 19.60 16.11 15.60
N SER A 96 20.61 16.50 16.37
CA SER A 96 21.72 17.33 15.89
C SER A 96 22.94 16.47 15.62
N ILE A 97 23.45 16.52 14.39
CA ILE A 97 24.73 15.89 14.01
C ILE A 97 25.75 16.99 13.79
N THR A 98 26.82 16.95 14.57
CA THR A 98 27.95 17.86 14.47
C THR A 98 29.14 17.13 13.88
N THR A 99 29.69 17.64 12.79
CA THR A 99 30.99 17.25 12.23
C THR A 99 32.00 18.36 12.48
N ASP A 100 33.27 18.10 12.18
CA ASP A 100 34.35 19.08 12.35
C ASP A 100 34.16 20.36 11.52
N ALA A 101 33.30 20.31 10.49
CA ALA A 101 33.06 21.43 9.58
C ALA A 101 31.61 21.94 9.60
N MET A 102 30.61 21.14 9.98
CA MET A 102 29.19 21.48 9.82
C MET A 102 28.32 20.90 10.93
N SER A 103 27.19 21.56 11.19
CA SER A 103 26.15 21.08 12.10
C SER A 103 24.83 20.95 11.35
N TYR A 104 24.19 19.79 11.47
CA TYR A 104 22.91 19.46 10.85
C TYR A 104 21.87 19.24 11.94
N VAL A 105 20.67 19.77 11.75
CA VAL A 105 19.51 19.50 12.61
C VAL A 105 18.43 18.90 11.73
N CYS A 106 18.06 17.65 12.02
CA CYS A 106 17.08 16.91 11.24
C CYS A 106 16.03 16.28 12.17
N PRO A 107 14.79 16.07 11.70
CA PRO A 107 13.83 15.25 12.42
C PRO A 107 14.39 13.83 12.54
N GLN A 108 14.20 13.22 13.72
CA GLN A 108 14.50 11.81 13.91
C GLN A 108 13.60 10.99 12.98
N HIS A 109 14.13 9.91 12.40
CA HIS A 109 13.32 9.00 11.61
C HIS A 109 13.34 7.59 12.17
N HIS A 110 12.22 6.88 12.03
CA HIS A 110 12.16 5.46 12.30
C HIS A 110 11.39 4.77 11.20
N ARG A 111 11.64 3.49 11.01
CA ARG A 111 10.96 2.71 9.98
C ARG A 111 9.78 1.96 10.57
N LYS A 112 8.62 2.06 9.93
CA LYS A 112 7.40 1.34 10.31
C LYS A 112 6.94 0.47 9.14
N LEU A 113 6.47 -0.73 9.47
CA LEU A 113 5.80 -1.60 8.50
C LEU A 113 4.30 -1.39 8.65
N GLU A 114 3.64 -1.11 7.54
CA GLU A 114 2.20 -0.90 7.47
C GLU A 114 1.61 -1.82 6.40
N CYS A 115 0.35 -2.22 6.60
CA CYS A 115 -0.39 -2.97 5.60
C CYS A 115 -1.48 -2.07 5.02
N ALA A 116 -1.45 -1.85 3.71
CA ALA A 116 -2.56 -1.26 2.98
C ALA A 116 -3.58 -2.36 2.68
N CYS A 117 -4.61 -2.45 3.51
CA CYS A 117 -5.63 -3.48 3.40
C CYS A 117 -6.49 -3.30 2.15
N GLU A 118 -6.86 -4.43 1.57
CA GLU A 118 -7.87 -4.47 0.51
C GLU A 118 -9.24 -4.03 1.07
N PRO A 119 -10.12 -3.47 0.22
CA PRO A 119 -11.46 -3.10 0.65
C PRO A 119 -12.23 -4.25 1.30
N GLY A 120 -12.90 -3.97 2.42
CA GLY A 120 -13.58 -4.99 3.22
C GLY A 120 -12.68 -5.74 4.20
N PHE A 121 -11.39 -5.41 4.30
CA PHE A 121 -10.47 -5.94 5.30
C PHE A 121 -9.86 -4.84 6.17
N GLY A 122 -9.43 -5.23 7.37
CA GLY A 122 -8.82 -4.35 8.36
C GLY A 122 -8.05 -5.15 9.41
N GLY A 123 -7.57 -4.48 10.44
CA GLY A 123 -6.60 -5.06 11.38
C GLY A 123 -5.16 -4.67 11.04
N LEU A 124 -4.21 -5.07 11.88
CA LEU A 124 -2.80 -4.69 11.72
C LEU A 124 -2.12 -5.42 10.55
N GLN A 125 -2.65 -6.58 10.17
CA GLN A 125 -2.18 -7.44 9.09
C GLN A 125 -3.27 -7.69 8.04
N CYS A 126 -4.37 -6.92 8.05
CA CYS A 126 -5.52 -7.13 7.18
C CYS A 126 -6.17 -8.51 7.35
N GLU A 127 -6.13 -9.02 8.57
CA GLU A 127 -6.62 -10.33 8.99
C GLU A 127 -8.12 -10.33 9.31
N LEU A 128 -8.71 -9.17 9.54
CA LEU A 128 -10.11 -9.02 9.94
C LEU A 128 -10.96 -8.61 8.75
N ALA A 129 -12.03 -9.35 8.49
CA ALA A 129 -13.07 -8.89 7.57
C ALA A 129 -13.87 -7.74 8.25
N VAL A 130 -13.89 -6.59 7.60
CA VAL A 130 -14.62 -5.40 8.09
C VAL A 130 -16.06 -5.48 7.62
N ASN A 131 -16.98 -5.51 8.58
CA ASN A 131 -18.40 -5.48 8.29
C ASN A 131 -18.90 -4.04 8.07
N GLU A 132 -18.74 -3.53 6.84
CA GLU A 132 -19.23 -2.21 6.44
C GLU A 132 -20.76 -2.04 6.59
N CYS A 133 -21.52 -3.15 6.62
CA CYS A 133 -22.97 -3.09 6.87
C CYS A 133 -23.34 -2.54 8.26
N SER A 134 -22.40 -2.56 9.22
CA SER A 134 -22.61 -1.99 10.55
C SER A 134 -22.88 -0.47 10.51
N ARG A 135 -22.39 0.22 9.47
CA ARG A 135 -22.63 1.65 9.22
C ARG A 135 -23.97 1.93 8.54
N ARG A 136 -24.74 0.88 8.21
CA ARG A 136 -26.01 0.96 7.47
C ARG A 136 -25.89 1.80 6.17
N PRO A 137 -24.94 1.46 5.27
CA PRO A 137 -24.72 2.24 4.06
C PRO A 137 -25.80 2.02 2.99
N CYS A 138 -26.61 0.95 3.11
CA CYS A 138 -27.68 0.66 2.18
C CYS A 138 -28.95 1.47 2.50
N PRO A 139 -29.72 1.86 1.48
CA PRO A 139 -31.04 2.45 1.69
C PRO A 139 -31.98 1.46 2.38
N SER A 140 -32.99 1.96 3.10
CA SER A 140 -33.89 1.17 3.96
C SER A 140 -34.63 0.04 3.25
N TYR A 141 -34.84 0.12 1.94
CA TYR A 141 -35.50 -0.90 1.12
C TYR A 141 -34.55 -1.99 0.59
N ARG A 142 -33.25 -1.95 0.93
CA ARG A 142 -32.24 -2.95 0.55
C ARG A 142 -31.59 -3.58 1.78
N VAL A 143 -31.24 -4.86 1.66
CA VAL A 143 -30.49 -5.60 2.66
C VAL A 143 -29.01 -5.48 2.36
N CYS A 144 -28.24 -5.09 3.38
CA CYS A 144 -26.79 -5.04 3.27
C CYS A 144 -26.18 -6.41 3.52
N HIS A 145 -25.28 -6.84 2.63
CA HIS A 145 -24.45 -8.01 2.82
C HIS A 145 -22.97 -7.61 2.76
N PRO A 146 -22.14 -8.01 3.74
CA PRO A 146 -20.71 -7.82 3.65
C PRO A 146 -20.16 -8.64 2.47
N GLU A 147 -19.34 -8.02 1.62
CA GLU A 147 -18.83 -8.65 0.42
C GLU A 147 -17.47 -8.03 0.05
N ILE A 148 -16.54 -8.84 -0.48
CA ILE A 148 -15.18 -8.41 -0.85
C ILE A 148 -15.24 -7.66 -2.19
N THR A 149 -15.84 -6.48 -2.16
CA THR A 149 -15.91 -5.53 -3.29
C THR A 149 -15.16 -4.27 -2.90
N VAL A 150 -14.94 -3.35 -3.85
CA VAL A 150 -14.31 -2.04 -3.59
C VAL A 150 -14.99 -1.26 -2.45
N LEU A 151 -16.28 -1.53 -2.19
CA LEU A 151 -17.05 -0.90 -1.12
C LEU A 151 -17.00 -1.69 0.20
N GLY A 152 -16.57 -2.95 0.21
CA GLY A 152 -16.63 -3.85 1.37
C GLY A 152 -18.05 -4.37 1.70
N TYR A 153 -19.05 -4.02 0.88
CA TYR A 153 -20.43 -4.48 1.03
C TYR A 153 -21.17 -4.44 -0.32
N ILE A 154 -22.33 -5.10 -0.37
CA ILE A 154 -23.30 -4.96 -1.45
C ILE A 154 -24.72 -4.75 -0.87
N CYS A 155 -25.53 -3.97 -1.58
CA CYS A 155 -26.95 -3.77 -1.25
C CYS A 155 -27.83 -4.57 -2.20
N LYS A 156 -28.39 -5.68 -1.71
CA LYS A 156 -29.29 -6.56 -2.47
C LYS A 156 -30.74 -6.30 -2.07
N CYS A 157 -31.68 -6.56 -2.96
CA CYS A 157 -33.09 -6.56 -2.57
C CYS A 157 -33.37 -7.70 -1.58
N PRO A 158 -34.34 -7.53 -0.67
CA PRO A 158 -34.85 -8.64 0.13
C PRO A 158 -35.22 -9.84 -0.74
N GLU A 159 -35.16 -11.04 -0.17
CA GLU A 159 -35.58 -12.25 -0.89
C GLU A 159 -37.01 -12.10 -1.45
N GLY A 160 -37.21 -12.55 -2.69
CA GLY A 160 -38.50 -12.40 -3.37
C GLY A 160 -38.82 -10.98 -3.88
N LYS A 161 -37.88 -10.01 -3.82
CA LYS A 161 -38.06 -8.67 -4.41
C LYS A 161 -37.04 -8.35 -5.51
N THR A 162 -37.43 -7.48 -6.44
CA THR A 162 -36.62 -7.01 -7.57
C THR A 162 -36.99 -5.56 -7.95
N GLY A 163 -36.28 -4.97 -8.91
CA GLY A 163 -36.41 -3.56 -9.28
C GLY A 163 -35.36 -2.66 -8.60
N SER A 164 -35.22 -1.42 -9.09
CA SER A 164 -34.27 -0.45 -8.53
C SER A 164 -34.58 -0.10 -7.07
N LEU A 165 -35.88 -0.10 -6.71
CA LEU A 165 -36.42 0.18 -5.39
C LEU A 165 -36.89 -1.07 -4.62
N CYS A 166 -36.66 -2.28 -5.15
CA CYS A 166 -37.09 -3.55 -4.53
C CYS A 166 -38.62 -3.62 -4.28
N ASP A 167 -39.39 -2.96 -5.13
CA ASP A 167 -40.84 -2.81 -5.09
C ASP A 167 -41.59 -3.91 -5.86
N ARG A 168 -40.91 -4.60 -6.78
CA ARG A 168 -41.49 -5.68 -7.60
C ARG A 168 -41.23 -7.04 -6.98
N GLU A 169 -42.15 -7.99 -7.14
CA GLU A 169 -41.93 -9.36 -6.68
C GLU A 169 -41.03 -10.12 -7.66
N LYS A 170 -39.97 -10.74 -7.13
CA LYS A 170 -39.06 -11.61 -7.88
C LYS A 170 -39.73 -12.98 -7.96
N GLY A 171 -40.31 -13.29 -9.10
CA GLY A 171 -41.03 -14.53 -9.31
C GLY A 171 -42.50 -14.47 -8.90
N ALA A 172 -43.23 -13.42 -9.32
CA ALA A 172 -44.63 -13.63 -9.62
C ALA A 172 -44.68 -14.73 -10.69
N ALA A 173 -44.79 -15.98 -10.23
CA ALA A 173 -44.85 -17.16 -11.06
C ALA A 173 -45.90 -16.89 -12.11
N CYS A 174 -45.45 -16.89 -13.36
CA CYS A 174 -46.34 -16.62 -14.44
C CYS A 174 -47.34 -17.78 -14.52
N LYS A 175 -48.55 -17.53 -14.03
CA LYS A 175 -49.65 -18.49 -14.09
C LYS A 175 -50.33 -18.32 -15.45
N GLY A 176 -49.73 -18.93 -16.48
CA GLY A 176 -50.26 -18.93 -17.83
C GLY A 176 -49.43 -19.83 -18.76
N SER A 177 -50.05 -20.38 -19.80
CA SER A 177 -49.40 -21.27 -20.78
C SER A 177 -48.40 -20.55 -21.70
N ASP A 178 -48.34 -19.22 -21.67
CA ASP A 178 -47.47 -18.39 -22.49
C ASP A 178 -46.48 -17.58 -21.65
N CYS A 179 -45.71 -18.26 -20.80
CA CYS A 179 -44.65 -17.56 -20.06
C CYS A 179 -43.24 -18.02 -20.35
N TYR A 180 -42.45 -17.05 -20.78
CA TYR A 180 -41.01 -17.16 -20.89
C TYR A 180 -40.39 -16.75 -19.57
N ASP A 181 -39.86 -17.72 -18.82
CA ASP A 181 -38.93 -17.44 -17.73
C ASP A 181 -37.55 -17.15 -18.32
N GLU A 182 -37.03 -15.95 -18.04
CA GLU A 182 -35.65 -15.61 -18.33
C GLU A 182 -34.73 -16.41 -17.39
N LYS A 183 -34.42 -17.65 -17.78
CA LYS A 183 -33.36 -18.43 -17.14
C LYS A 183 -32.06 -17.72 -17.46
N THR A 184 -31.54 -16.99 -16.46
CA THR A 184 -30.19 -16.42 -16.34
C THR A 184 -29.33 -16.51 -17.60
N PRO A 185 -28.86 -15.39 -18.19
CA PRO A 185 -27.98 -15.46 -19.34
C PRO A 185 -26.74 -16.25 -18.93
N VAL A 186 -26.62 -17.45 -19.47
CA VAL A 186 -25.42 -18.27 -19.35
C VAL A 186 -24.32 -17.47 -20.01
N SER A 187 -23.38 -16.96 -19.22
CA SER A 187 -22.18 -16.32 -19.74
C SER A 187 -21.34 -17.39 -20.43
N PHE A 188 -21.59 -17.64 -21.72
CA PHE A 188 -20.66 -18.39 -22.56
C PHE A 188 -19.47 -17.47 -22.90
N LYS A 189 -18.40 -17.57 -22.11
CA LYS A 189 -17.06 -17.35 -22.64
C LYS A 189 -16.74 -18.54 -23.53
N GLU A 190 -17.07 -18.47 -24.80
CA GLU A 190 -16.28 -19.13 -25.85
C GLU A 190 -16.69 -18.63 -27.24
N ARG A 191 -15.66 -18.35 -28.04
CA ARG A 191 -15.76 -17.76 -29.38
C ARG A 191 -16.47 -18.74 -30.31
N VAL A 192 -17.47 -18.26 -31.04
CA VAL A 192 -17.96 -18.92 -32.26
C VAL A 192 -17.80 -17.95 -33.41
N THR A 193 -16.82 -18.23 -34.27
CA THR A 193 -16.67 -17.62 -35.60
C THR A 193 -17.79 -18.12 -36.50
N CYS A 194 -18.52 -17.20 -37.15
CA CYS A 194 -19.41 -17.55 -38.25
C CYS A 194 -18.61 -17.99 -39.49
N PRO A 195 -18.97 -19.08 -40.17
CA PRO A 195 -18.57 -19.28 -41.56
C PRO A 195 -19.40 -18.33 -42.44
N ILE A 196 -18.70 -17.65 -43.35
CA ILE A 196 -19.30 -16.85 -44.41
C ILE A 196 -19.59 -17.80 -45.58
N SER A 197 -20.83 -17.68 -46.10
CA SER A 197 -21.39 -18.21 -47.36
C SER A 197 -21.48 -19.72 -47.54
#